data_AF-A0A1C6UZU5-F1
#
_entry.id   AF-A0A1C6UZU5-F1
#
_cell.length_a   1.000
_cell.length_b   1.000
_cell.length_c   1.000
_cell.angle_alpha   90.00
_cell.angle_beta   90.00
_cell.angle_gamma   90.00
#
_symmetry.space_group_name_H-M   'P 1'
#
loop_
_entity.id
_entity.type
_entity.pdbx_description
1 polymer ?
#
loop_
_entity_poly.entity_id
_entity_poly.type
_entity_poly.pdbx_seq_one_letter_code
_entity_poly.pdbx_strand_id
1 'polypeptide(L)'
;MTSPDVLTTDDLDDIGHYGHPGRAEPQALLDRLVRAVDEGRIADERDRGYALSLAAGIAEEDLKDLDRALALIERGIVEDRASGESELDSRADRARLLHLTGREDEALAELTELRPLLESEPGATHVTEVLEEIGRADLAERWLTEAVRTLLTRTREPGGDTLTGDEQEQVAAMLFGLLRQRHRLRHELDLGHDDLDELADRLDVAAEQAADRAAAETSGLLYWPRNEFNGLLLRWPQLADQLGGTWDEHRTGVERELVALAGEGVPGLALVPGSAEAYAGFVTAGDRDPADEDTLDDYADGLADQADAVSWPPGRNEPCWCGSGSKYKKCCLPRSR
;
A
#
# COMPACT_ATOMS: atom_id res chain seq x y z
N MET A 1 -26.28 16.52 23.97
CA MET A 1 -25.38 15.49 24.53
C MET A 1 -25.09 14.52 23.41
N THR A 2 -24.13 14.88 22.57
CA THR A 2 -23.61 14.06 21.48
C THR A 2 -22.79 12.95 22.12
N SER A 3 -22.92 11.69 21.69
CA SER A 3 -22.05 10.61 22.17
C SER A 3 -20.59 11.05 22.06
N PRO A 4 -19.74 10.76 23.06
CA PRO A 4 -18.32 11.03 22.96
C PRO A 4 -17.72 10.08 21.92
N ASP A 5 -17.42 10.61 20.73
CA ASP A 5 -16.84 9.87 19.63
C ASP A 5 -15.52 9.23 20.07
N VAL A 6 -15.46 7.91 19.97
CA VAL A 6 -14.22 7.13 20.07
C VAL A 6 -13.57 7.20 18.70
N LEU A 7 -12.28 7.53 18.63
CA LEU A 7 -11.53 7.61 17.37
C LEU A 7 -10.94 6.24 17.05
N THR A 8 -11.21 5.74 15.85
CA THR A 8 -10.56 4.54 15.29
C THR A 8 -9.27 4.90 14.56
N THR A 9 -8.47 3.90 14.18
CA THR A 9 -7.32 4.07 13.29
C THR A 9 -7.73 4.76 11.98
N ASP A 10 -8.82 4.32 11.35
CA ASP A 10 -9.35 4.94 10.13
C ASP A 10 -9.71 6.42 10.31
N ASP A 11 -10.27 6.80 11.48
CA ASP A 11 -10.53 8.21 11.78
C ASP A 11 -9.24 9.01 11.91
N LEU A 12 -8.20 8.44 12.53
CA LEU A 12 -6.89 9.08 12.67
C LEU A 12 -6.21 9.24 11.31
N ASP A 13 -6.28 8.23 10.45
CA ASP A 13 -5.74 8.29 9.10
C ASP A 13 -6.46 9.36 8.26
N ASP A 14 -7.80 9.44 8.31
CA ASP A 14 -8.56 10.51 7.64
C ASP A 14 -8.15 11.90 8.16
N ILE A 15 -7.95 12.05 9.47
CA ILE A 15 -7.46 13.29 10.09
C ILE A 15 -6.04 13.66 9.62
N GLY A 16 -5.17 12.66 9.43
CA GLY A 16 -3.80 12.84 8.97
C GLY A 16 -3.69 13.46 7.57
N HIS A 17 -4.71 13.31 6.73
CA HIS A 17 -4.71 13.89 5.39
C HIS A 17 -4.66 15.43 5.42
N TYR A 18 -3.73 16.03 4.67
CA TYR A 18 -3.61 17.49 4.54
C TYR A 18 -4.91 18.19 4.09
N GLY A 19 -5.79 17.48 3.36
CA GLY A 19 -7.08 17.98 2.89
C GLY A 19 -8.23 17.85 3.89
N HIS A 20 -7.99 17.35 5.10
CA HIS A 20 -9.04 17.07 6.06
C HIS A 20 -9.81 18.35 6.46
N PRO A 21 -11.16 18.37 6.37
CA PRO A 21 -11.97 19.58 6.62
C PRO A 21 -11.75 20.20 8.01
N GLY A 22 -11.41 19.38 9.00
CA GLY A 22 -11.15 19.83 10.37
C GLY A 22 -9.95 20.77 10.50
N ARG A 23 -9.04 20.80 9.51
CA ARG A 23 -7.91 21.76 9.51
C ARG A 23 -8.35 23.22 9.29
N ALA A 24 -9.61 23.47 8.95
CA ALA A 24 -10.20 24.82 8.98
C ALA A 24 -10.33 25.38 10.41
N GLU A 25 -10.39 24.50 11.42
CA GLU A 25 -10.45 24.84 12.84
C GLU A 25 -9.36 24.07 13.62
N PRO A 26 -8.06 24.38 13.37
CA PRO A 26 -6.95 23.52 13.79
C PRO A 26 -6.87 23.34 15.30
N GLN A 27 -7.18 24.39 16.09
CA GLN A 27 -7.22 24.29 17.55
C GLN A 27 -8.28 23.29 18.03
N ALA A 28 -9.47 23.30 17.43
CA ALA A 28 -10.56 22.41 17.83
C ALA A 28 -10.24 20.95 17.47
N LEU A 29 -9.58 20.72 16.34
CA LEU A 29 -9.11 19.40 15.92
C LEU A 29 -8.01 18.87 16.85
N LEU A 30 -7.01 19.69 17.17
CA LEU A 30 -5.98 19.35 18.14
C LEU A 30 -6.58 19.00 19.51
N ASP A 31 -7.47 19.85 20.03
CA ASP A 31 -8.12 19.62 21.33
C ASP A 31 -8.96 18.34 21.31
N ARG A 32 -9.58 17.99 20.17
CA ARG A 32 -10.31 16.72 20.01
C ARG A 32 -9.37 15.52 20.14
N LEU A 33 -8.23 15.53 19.45
CA LEU A 33 -7.23 14.45 19.50
C LEU A 33 -6.67 14.27 20.91
N VAL A 34 -6.16 15.36 21.50
CA VAL A 34 -5.57 15.33 22.84
C VAL A 34 -6.58 14.86 23.88
N ARG A 35 -7.81 15.37 23.85
CA ARG A 35 -8.87 14.94 24.77
C ARG A 35 -9.26 13.47 24.55
N ALA A 36 -9.24 12.97 23.30
CA ALA A 36 -9.52 11.56 23.03
C ALA A 36 -8.46 10.65 23.68
N VAL A 37 -7.19 11.03 23.62
CA VAL A 37 -6.11 10.33 24.33
C VAL A 37 -6.29 10.42 25.84
N ASP A 38 -6.47 11.63 26.39
CA ASP A 38 -6.59 11.87 27.84
C ASP A 38 -7.77 11.14 28.49
N GLU A 39 -8.87 10.97 27.74
CA GLU A 39 -10.09 10.31 28.22
C GLU A 39 -10.17 8.81 27.84
N GLY A 40 -9.12 8.24 27.24
CA GLY A 40 -9.10 6.83 26.82
C GLY A 40 -10.12 6.51 25.73
N ARG A 41 -10.37 7.45 24.81
CA ARG A 41 -11.32 7.36 23.69
C ARG A 41 -10.63 7.15 22.34
N ILE A 42 -9.44 6.56 22.34
CA ILE A 42 -8.84 5.94 21.16
C ILE A 42 -9.23 4.47 21.18
N ALA A 43 -9.74 3.94 20.07
CA ALA A 43 -10.28 2.59 19.99
C ALA A 43 -9.22 1.52 20.26
N ASP A 44 -8.02 1.70 19.69
CA ASP A 44 -6.83 0.90 19.96
C ASP A 44 -5.87 1.68 20.84
N GLU A 45 -5.38 1.08 21.93
CA GLU A 45 -4.45 1.77 22.82
C GLU A 45 -3.09 2.03 22.15
N ARG A 46 -2.74 1.24 21.12
CA ARG A 46 -1.52 1.39 20.32
C ARG A 46 -1.52 2.68 19.48
N ASP A 47 -2.70 3.19 19.13
CA ASP A 47 -2.85 4.40 18.32
C ASP A 47 -2.75 5.70 19.13
N ARG A 48 -2.56 5.62 20.46
CA ARG A 48 -2.47 6.81 21.32
C ARG A 48 -1.27 7.69 20.99
N GLY A 49 -0.12 7.08 20.72
CA GLY A 49 1.06 7.82 20.30
C GLY A 49 0.88 8.45 18.91
N TYR A 50 0.34 7.68 17.94
CA TYR A 50 -0.01 8.20 16.62
C TYR A 50 -0.96 9.42 16.69
N ALA A 51 -2.02 9.36 17.50
CA ALA A 51 -2.93 10.49 17.68
C ALA A 51 -2.23 11.74 18.26
N LEU A 52 -1.24 11.57 19.14
CA LEU A 52 -0.43 12.65 19.67
C LEU A 52 0.57 13.20 18.63
N SER A 53 1.13 12.36 17.76
CA SER A 53 1.97 12.78 16.63
C SER A 53 1.17 13.60 15.62
N LEU A 54 -0.07 13.20 15.29
CA LEU A 54 -0.98 14.01 14.48
C LEU A 54 -1.29 15.37 15.13
N ALA A 55 -1.55 15.37 16.45
CA ALA A 55 -1.77 16.61 17.19
C ALA A 55 -0.53 17.51 17.22
N ALA A 56 0.67 16.93 17.29
CA ALA A 56 1.93 17.65 17.19
C ALA A 56 2.11 18.28 15.80
N GLY A 57 1.80 17.54 14.73
CA GLY A 57 1.80 18.06 13.36
C GLY A 57 0.86 19.25 13.18
N ILE A 58 -0.37 19.18 13.72
CA ILE A 58 -1.31 20.33 13.69
C ILE A 58 -0.75 21.53 14.46
N ALA A 59 -0.15 21.30 15.63
CA ALA A 59 0.47 22.36 16.42
C ALA A 59 1.61 23.06 15.66
N GLU A 60 2.47 22.28 15.01
CA GLU A 60 3.57 22.79 14.21
C GLU A 60 3.07 23.52 12.95
N GLU A 61 2.27 22.85 12.14
CA GLU A 61 1.97 23.28 10.78
C GLU A 61 0.90 24.37 10.75
N ASP A 62 -0.19 24.18 11.49
CA ASP A 62 -1.36 25.04 11.39
C ASP A 62 -1.34 26.14 12.45
N LEU A 63 -0.86 25.83 13.66
CA LEU A 63 -0.81 26.78 14.78
C LEU A 63 0.53 27.49 14.93
N LYS A 64 1.60 26.99 14.29
CA LYS A 64 2.97 27.52 14.39
C LYS A 64 3.49 27.57 15.83
N ASP A 65 3.09 26.61 16.66
CA ASP A 65 3.47 26.48 18.06
C ASP A 65 4.40 25.27 18.25
N LEU A 66 5.70 25.52 18.06
CA LEU A 66 6.74 24.48 18.14
C LEU A 66 6.91 23.92 19.55
N ASP A 67 6.74 24.74 20.59
CA ASP A 67 6.83 24.28 21.99
C ASP A 67 5.68 23.32 22.31
N ARG A 68 4.48 23.63 21.79
CA ARG A 68 3.33 22.74 21.94
C ARG A 68 3.49 21.45 21.13
N ALA A 69 3.99 21.53 19.90
CA ALA A 69 4.30 20.35 19.10
C ALA A 69 5.31 19.45 19.81
N LEU A 70 6.40 20.02 20.33
CA LEU A 70 7.43 19.29 21.07
C LEU A 70 6.87 18.62 22.34
N ALA A 71 6.02 19.31 23.09
CA ALA A 71 5.38 18.73 24.27
C ALA A 71 4.41 17.58 23.92
N LEU A 72 3.77 17.63 22.74
CA LEU A 72 2.86 16.59 22.28
C LEU A 72 3.62 15.36 21.77
N ILE A 73 4.69 15.53 20.98
CA ILE A 73 5.50 14.42 20.51
C ILE A 73 6.20 13.70 21.67
N GLU A 74 6.67 14.44 22.69
CA GLU A 74 7.25 13.86 23.91
C GLU A 74 6.25 13.00 24.69
N ARG A 75 4.96 13.38 24.67
CA ARG A 75 3.89 12.54 25.22
C ARG A 75 3.62 11.32 24.33
N GLY A 76 3.65 11.50 23.01
CA GLY A 76 3.49 10.41 22.03
C GLY A 76 4.48 9.28 22.27
N ILE A 77 5.77 9.62 22.41
CA ILE A 77 6.85 8.65 22.72
C ILE A 77 6.58 7.87 24.02
N VAL A 78 5.97 8.50 25.03
CA VAL A 78 5.61 7.81 26.28
C VAL A 78 4.48 6.79 26.05
N GLU A 79 3.49 7.11 25.22
CA GLU A 79 2.40 6.20 24.86
C GLU A 79 2.90 5.07 23.94
N ASP A 80 3.74 5.35 22.95
CA ASP A 80 4.38 4.35 22.07
C ASP A 80 5.15 3.33 22.92
N ARG A 81 6.00 3.81 23.82
CA ARG A 81 6.75 2.95 24.75
C ARG A 81 5.84 2.09 25.63
N ALA A 82 4.75 2.67 26.13
CA ALA A 82 3.84 1.98 27.04
C ALA A 82 3.05 0.88 26.32
N SER A 83 2.75 1.07 25.04
CA SER A 83 2.04 0.11 24.19
C SER A 83 2.96 -0.88 23.48
N GLY A 84 4.28 -0.62 23.46
CA GLY A 84 5.27 -1.47 22.81
C GLY A 84 5.41 -1.19 21.30
N GLU A 85 4.89 -0.07 20.84
CA GLU A 85 5.05 0.41 19.47
C GLU A 85 6.43 1.01 19.24
N SER A 86 6.83 1.14 17.98
CA SER A 86 8.12 1.73 17.62
C SER A 86 8.16 3.21 18.00
N GLU A 87 9.25 3.62 18.65
CA GLU A 87 9.50 5.02 18.98
C GLU A 87 10.24 5.76 17.84
N LEU A 88 10.55 5.08 16.72
CA LEU A 88 11.48 5.58 15.69
C LEU A 88 11.03 6.92 15.10
N ASP A 89 9.80 6.99 14.58
CA ASP A 89 9.29 8.18 13.90
C ASP A 89 9.09 9.32 14.91
N SER A 90 8.41 9.05 16.03
CA SER A 90 8.16 10.03 17.08
C SER A 90 9.46 10.64 17.65
N ARG A 91 10.53 9.86 17.78
CA ARG A 91 11.85 10.35 18.23
C ARG A 91 12.61 11.11 17.15
N ALA A 92 12.49 10.72 15.88
CA ALA A 92 13.08 11.47 14.77
C ALA A 92 12.39 12.84 14.61
N ASP A 93 11.06 12.90 14.69
CA ASP A 93 10.28 14.13 14.71
C ASP A 93 10.61 15.02 15.93
N ARG A 94 10.78 14.40 17.10
CA ARG A 94 11.26 15.12 18.29
C ARG A 94 12.62 15.76 18.04
N ALA A 95 13.57 15.04 17.45
CA ALA A 95 14.87 15.59 17.12
C ALA A 95 14.76 16.78 16.13
N ARG A 96 13.89 16.67 15.13
CA ARG A 96 13.60 17.78 14.22
C ARG A 96 13.06 19.01 14.95
N LEU A 97 12.07 18.84 15.83
CA LEU A 97 11.50 19.92 16.64
C LEU A 97 12.51 20.53 17.63
N LEU A 98 13.39 19.70 18.21
CA LEU A 98 14.50 20.18 19.03
C LEU A 98 15.42 21.09 18.23
N HIS A 99 15.75 20.72 16.99
CA HIS A 99 16.56 21.57 16.12
C HIS A 99 15.86 22.91 15.80
N LEU A 100 14.58 22.87 15.41
CA LEU A 100 13.80 24.07 15.10
C LEU A 100 13.62 25.02 16.29
N THR A 101 13.69 24.50 17.51
CA THR A 101 13.65 25.28 18.77
C THR A 101 15.04 25.70 19.27
N GLY A 102 16.10 25.47 18.50
CA GLY A 102 17.47 25.90 18.79
C GLY A 102 18.26 24.96 19.70
N ARG A 103 17.78 23.74 19.95
CA ARG A 103 18.42 22.70 20.77
C ARG A 103 19.18 21.70 19.90
N GLU A 104 20.08 22.21 19.07
CA GLU A 104 20.76 21.44 18.02
C GLU A 104 21.58 20.24 18.54
N ASP A 105 22.27 20.41 19.67
CA ASP A 105 23.07 19.32 20.27
C ASP A 105 22.18 18.16 20.74
N GLU A 106 21.00 18.46 21.30
CA GLU A 106 20.06 17.45 21.75
C GLU A 106 19.40 16.73 20.56
N ALA A 107 19.05 17.48 19.51
CA ALA A 107 18.56 16.91 18.26
C ALA A 107 19.55 15.90 17.65
N LEU A 108 20.82 16.30 17.52
CA LEU A 108 21.84 15.43 16.95
C LEU A 108 22.13 14.22 17.85
N ALA A 109 22.13 14.39 19.17
CA ALA A 109 22.31 13.29 20.12
C ALA A 109 21.19 12.24 19.94
N GLU A 110 19.94 12.67 19.84
CA GLU A 110 18.80 11.77 19.63
C GLU A 110 18.90 11.02 18.29
N LEU A 111 19.17 11.70 17.17
CA LEU A 111 19.37 11.03 15.87
C LEU A 111 20.55 10.05 15.90
N THR A 112 21.61 10.37 16.66
CA THR A 112 22.76 9.47 16.83
C THR A 112 22.40 8.20 17.58
N GLU A 113 21.49 8.27 18.56
CA GLU A 113 20.97 7.09 19.25
C GLU A 113 20.11 6.22 18.34
N LEU A 114 19.35 6.81 17.41
CA LEU A 114 18.52 6.09 16.44
C LEU A 114 19.32 5.49 15.28
N ARG A 115 20.52 6.00 15.01
CA ARG A 115 21.37 5.59 13.89
C ARG A 115 21.51 4.07 13.69
N PRO A 116 21.73 3.23 14.73
CA PRO A 116 21.89 1.78 14.55
C PRO A 116 20.67 1.12 13.88
N LEU A 117 19.48 1.73 14.00
CA LEU A 117 18.24 1.20 13.43
C LEU A 117 18.25 1.19 11.89
N LEU A 118 19.09 2.02 11.24
CA LEU A 118 19.35 1.96 9.80
C LEU A 118 19.82 0.57 9.32
N GLU A 119 20.34 -0.27 10.21
CA GLU A 119 20.86 -1.61 9.89
C GLU A 119 19.90 -2.74 10.30
N SER A 120 18.76 -2.43 10.93
CA SER A 120 17.89 -3.44 11.54
C SER A 120 16.39 -3.20 11.46
N GLU A 121 15.94 -1.96 11.25
CA GLU A 121 14.51 -1.62 11.23
C GLU A 121 14.10 -1.04 9.87
N PRO A 122 13.05 -1.60 9.22
CA PRO A 122 12.39 -0.96 8.11
C PRO A 122 11.88 0.44 8.51
N GLY A 123 11.97 1.42 7.62
CA GLY A 123 11.54 2.80 7.90
C GLY A 123 12.60 3.70 8.53
N ALA A 124 13.73 3.16 8.98
CA ALA A 124 14.80 3.94 9.62
C ALA A 124 15.44 5.01 8.71
N THR A 125 15.16 5.00 7.40
CA THR A 125 15.50 6.08 6.45
C THR A 125 14.97 7.45 6.89
N HIS A 126 13.89 7.48 7.67
CA HIS A 126 13.34 8.71 8.23
C HIS A 126 14.35 9.47 9.11
N VAL A 127 15.23 8.76 9.85
CA VAL A 127 16.33 9.37 10.61
C VAL A 127 17.25 10.21 9.72
N THR A 128 17.51 9.72 8.51
CA THR A 128 18.36 10.41 7.53
C THR A 128 17.61 11.52 6.79
N GLU A 129 16.29 11.39 6.60
CA GLU A 129 15.45 12.49 6.10
C GLU A 129 15.46 13.68 7.07
N VAL A 130 15.30 13.44 8.38
CA VAL A 130 15.40 14.50 9.39
C VAL A 130 16.78 15.15 9.38
N LEU A 131 17.86 14.38 9.22
CA LEU A 131 19.20 14.95 9.06
C LEU A 131 19.30 15.87 7.85
N GLU A 132 18.69 15.53 6.72
CA GLU A 132 18.65 16.39 5.54
C GLU A 132 17.90 17.69 5.83
N GLU A 133 16.74 17.61 6.46
CA GLU A 133 15.89 18.76 6.78
C GLU A 133 16.57 19.77 7.71
N ILE A 134 17.35 19.28 8.70
CA ILE A 134 18.11 20.13 9.61
C ILE A 134 19.47 20.59 9.03
N GLY A 135 19.66 20.42 7.71
CA GLY A 135 20.83 20.91 6.99
C GLY A 135 22.10 20.07 7.19
N ARG A 136 21.96 18.79 7.53
CA ARG A 136 23.06 17.83 7.79
C ARG A 136 23.09 16.71 6.74
N ALA A 137 22.83 17.08 5.49
CA ALA A 137 22.89 16.20 4.31
C ALA A 137 24.24 15.45 4.18
N ASP A 138 25.36 16.09 4.51
CA ASP A 138 26.69 15.45 4.50
C ASP A 138 26.83 14.33 5.55
N LEU A 139 26.10 14.43 6.65
CA LEU A 139 26.10 13.42 7.70
C LEU A 139 25.13 12.29 7.35
N ALA A 140 23.95 12.63 6.80
CA ALA A 140 23.00 11.65 6.27
C ALA A 140 23.63 10.75 5.22
N GLU A 141 24.34 11.32 4.23
CA GLU A 141 25.04 10.56 3.19
C GLU A 141 26.05 9.55 3.78
N ARG A 142 26.80 9.98 4.80
CA ARG A 142 27.77 9.12 5.47
C ARG A 142 27.10 7.97 6.20
N TRP A 143 26.02 8.25 6.94
CA TRP A 143 25.28 7.22 7.69
C TRP A 143 24.63 6.21 6.76
N LEU A 144 24.00 6.67 5.66
CA LEU A 144 23.46 5.80 4.63
C LEU A 144 24.54 4.92 4.00
N THR A 145 25.69 5.51 3.64
CA THR A 145 26.83 4.77 3.07
C THR A 145 27.35 3.69 4.03
N GLU A 146 27.45 4.00 5.32
CA GLU A 146 27.91 3.06 6.35
C GLU A 146 26.90 1.92 6.54
N ALA A 147 25.60 2.24 6.67
CA ALA A 147 24.54 1.24 6.83
C ALA A 147 24.45 0.29 5.62
N VAL A 148 24.48 0.83 4.39
CA VAL A 148 24.49 0.02 3.15
C VAL A 148 25.69 -0.92 3.13
N ARG A 149 26.88 -0.45 3.51
CA ARG A 149 28.09 -1.30 3.55
C ARG A 149 27.98 -2.40 4.60
N THR A 150 27.42 -2.10 5.78
CA THR A 150 27.17 -3.10 6.82
C THR A 150 26.21 -4.18 6.32
N LEU A 151 25.07 -3.80 5.75
CA LEU A 151 24.06 -4.72 5.24
C LEU A 151 24.56 -5.56 4.05
N LEU A 152 25.30 -4.96 3.11
CA LEU A 152 25.94 -5.68 2.01
C LEU A 152 27.00 -6.68 2.49
N THR A 153 27.68 -6.39 3.60
CA THR A 153 28.62 -7.33 4.19
C THR A 153 27.87 -8.51 4.81
N ARG A 154 26.80 -8.23 5.58
CA ARG A 154 25.95 -9.26 6.21
C ARG A 154 25.36 -10.25 5.20
N THR A 155 24.94 -9.77 4.04
CA THR A 155 24.39 -10.63 2.95
C THR A 155 25.45 -11.49 2.24
N ARG A 156 26.73 -11.11 2.30
CA ARG A 156 27.84 -11.82 1.64
C ARG A 156 28.54 -12.85 2.53
N GLU A 157 28.35 -12.81 3.84
CA GLU A 157 29.01 -13.74 4.75
C GLU A 157 28.51 -15.19 4.56
N PRO A 158 29.38 -16.22 4.71
CA PRO A 158 29.02 -17.64 4.50
C PRO A 158 27.96 -18.22 5.47
N GLY A 159 27.30 -17.38 6.27
CA GLY A 159 26.14 -17.69 7.10
C GLY A 159 24.86 -17.00 6.62
N GLY A 160 24.82 -16.32 5.47
CA GLY A 160 23.59 -15.73 4.91
C GLY A 160 22.45 -16.74 4.65
N ASP A 161 22.80 -18.04 4.60
CA ASP A 161 21.88 -19.19 4.57
C ASP A 161 21.17 -19.44 5.93
N THR A 162 21.50 -18.71 7.01
CA THR A 162 20.78 -18.80 8.29
C THR A 162 19.59 -17.84 8.38
N LEU A 163 19.45 -16.90 7.44
CA LEU A 163 18.29 -16.02 7.39
C LEU A 163 17.10 -16.78 6.78
N THR A 164 15.91 -16.62 7.35
CA THR A 164 14.68 -17.09 6.72
C THR A 164 14.42 -16.31 5.42
N GLY A 165 13.53 -16.81 4.55
CA GLY A 165 13.14 -16.09 3.33
C GLY A 165 12.63 -14.67 3.64
N ASP A 166 11.79 -14.54 4.66
CA ASP A 166 11.24 -13.25 5.11
C ASP A 166 12.33 -12.28 5.60
N GLU A 167 13.34 -12.79 6.32
CA GLU A 167 14.47 -11.97 6.78
C GLU A 167 15.34 -11.50 5.61
N GLN A 168 15.53 -12.34 4.60
CA GLN A 168 16.26 -11.97 3.38
C GLN A 168 15.50 -10.90 2.58
N GLU A 169 14.19 -11.03 2.47
CA GLU A 169 13.33 -10.06 1.80
C GLU A 169 13.33 -8.70 2.52
N GLN A 170 13.23 -8.69 3.85
CA GLN A 170 13.31 -7.47 4.64
C GLN A 170 14.67 -6.77 4.48
N VAL A 171 15.78 -7.52 4.53
CA VAL A 171 17.12 -6.97 4.31
C VAL A 171 17.28 -6.40 2.90
N ALA A 172 16.71 -7.06 1.89
CA ALA A 172 16.72 -6.56 0.52
C ALA A 172 15.90 -5.27 0.37
N ALA A 173 14.73 -5.18 0.99
CA ALA A 173 13.90 -3.97 1.00
C ALA A 173 14.61 -2.79 1.69
N MET A 174 15.24 -3.04 2.85
CA MET A 174 16.05 -2.04 3.55
C MET A 174 17.22 -1.56 2.68
N LEU A 175 17.98 -2.48 2.09
CA LEU A 175 19.09 -2.14 1.19
C LEU A 175 18.63 -1.27 0.02
N PHE A 176 17.50 -1.62 -0.60
CA PHE A 176 16.94 -0.86 -1.71
C PHE A 176 16.58 0.57 -1.30
N GLY A 177 15.85 0.75 -0.20
CA GLY A 177 15.47 2.07 0.31
C GLY A 177 16.69 2.96 0.64
N LEU A 178 17.67 2.40 1.36
CA LEU A 178 18.89 3.11 1.74
C LEU A 178 19.73 3.51 0.52
N LEU A 179 19.89 2.61 -0.46
CA LEU A 179 20.62 2.89 -1.69
C LEU A 179 19.98 4.01 -2.50
N ARG A 180 18.65 4.00 -2.63
CA ARG A 180 17.92 5.01 -3.39
C ARG A 180 18.00 6.39 -2.74
N GLN A 181 17.83 6.48 -1.42
CA GLN A 181 17.99 7.75 -0.70
C GLN A 181 19.43 8.26 -0.80
N ARG A 182 20.42 7.37 -0.62
CA ARG A 182 21.84 7.71 -0.75
C ARG A 182 22.14 8.29 -2.14
N HIS A 183 21.68 7.62 -3.20
CA HIS A 183 21.91 8.03 -4.57
C HIS A 183 21.35 9.44 -4.84
N ARG A 184 20.09 9.70 -4.44
CA ARG A 184 19.48 11.03 -4.51
C ARG A 184 20.33 12.08 -3.78
N LEU A 185 20.71 11.78 -2.54
CA LEU A 185 21.42 12.74 -1.70
C LEU A 185 22.83 13.07 -2.24
N ARG A 186 23.53 12.08 -2.79
CA ARG A 186 24.83 12.30 -3.45
C ARG A 186 24.72 13.18 -4.68
N HIS A 187 23.65 13.01 -5.46
CA HIS A 187 23.35 13.88 -6.59
C HIS A 187 23.11 15.33 -6.14
N GLU A 188 22.32 15.54 -5.08
CA GLU A 188 22.06 16.86 -4.50
C GLU A 188 23.33 17.54 -3.94
N LEU A 189 24.26 16.74 -3.43
CA LEU A 189 25.57 17.19 -2.92
C LEU A 189 26.64 17.35 -4.01
N ASP A 190 26.31 17.14 -5.29
CA ASP A 190 27.26 17.17 -6.43
C ASP A 190 28.48 16.25 -6.23
N LEU A 191 28.26 15.08 -5.60
CA LEU A 191 29.28 14.06 -5.40
C LEU A 191 29.43 13.19 -6.64
N GLY A 192 30.63 12.72 -6.91
CA GLY A 192 30.90 11.81 -8.03
C GLY A 192 30.17 10.47 -7.89
N HIS A 193 29.67 9.95 -9.00
CA HIS A 193 29.01 8.64 -9.06
C HIS A 193 29.95 7.49 -8.67
N ASP A 194 29.48 6.52 -7.88
CA ASP A 194 30.25 5.34 -7.47
C ASP A 194 29.49 4.00 -7.64
N ASP A 195 30.16 2.88 -7.30
CA ASP A 195 29.62 1.52 -7.48
C ASP A 195 28.29 1.27 -6.74
N LEU A 196 28.03 1.96 -5.63
CA LEU A 196 26.76 1.84 -4.91
C LEU A 196 25.66 2.64 -5.61
N ASP A 197 26.01 3.75 -6.24
CA ASP A 197 25.10 4.51 -7.09
C ASP A 197 24.73 3.71 -8.36
N GLU A 198 25.69 3.04 -9.00
CA GLU A 198 25.42 2.10 -10.11
C GLU A 198 24.55 0.90 -9.69
N LEU A 199 24.63 0.48 -8.43
CA LEU A 199 23.75 -0.57 -7.89
C LEU A 199 22.33 -0.03 -7.71
N ALA A 200 22.16 1.19 -7.20
CA ALA A 200 20.86 1.84 -7.05
C ALA A 200 20.14 1.95 -8.41
N ASP A 201 20.82 2.47 -9.43
CA ASP A 201 20.29 2.59 -10.81
C ASP A 201 19.79 1.25 -11.36
N ARG A 202 20.59 0.17 -11.18
CA ARG A 202 20.20 -1.16 -11.65
C ARG A 202 18.97 -1.71 -10.92
N LEU A 203 18.86 -1.44 -9.62
CA LEU A 203 17.72 -1.88 -8.82
C LEU A 203 16.46 -1.08 -9.19
N ASP A 204 16.56 0.22 -9.43
CA ASP A 204 15.44 1.05 -9.89
C ASP A 204 14.92 0.55 -11.25
N VAL A 205 15.80 0.29 -12.22
CA VAL A 205 15.41 -0.29 -13.52
C VAL A 205 14.75 -1.67 -13.35
N ALA A 206 15.27 -2.52 -12.46
CA ALA A 206 14.68 -3.82 -12.20
C ALA A 206 13.30 -3.72 -11.53
N ALA A 207 13.12 -2.76 -10.63
CA ALA A 207 11.85 -2.47 -9.96
C ALA A 207 10.81 -1.94 -10.96
N GLU A 208 11.18 -1.01 -11.83
CA GLU A 208 10.33 -0.53 -12.93
C GLU A 208 9.90 -1.68 -13.85
N GLN A 209 10.83 -2.54 -14.26
CA GLN A 209 10.50 -3.71 -15.08
C GLN A 209 9.62 -4.74 -14.37
N ALA A 210 9.76 -4.88 -13.04
CA ALA A 210 8.88 -5.72 -12.24
C ALA A 210 7.46 -5.12 -12.17
N ALA A 211 7.36 -3.81 -11.92
CA ALA A 211 6.10 -3.09 -11.91
C ALA A 211 5.41 -3.12 -13.30
N ASP A 212 6.16 -2.93 -14.38
CA ASP A 212 5.64 -3.03 -15.75
C ASP A 212 5.12 -4.44 -16.06
N ARG A 213 5.81 -5.49 -15.59
CA ARG A 213 5.33 -6.88 -15.72
C ARG A 213 4.05 -7.11 -14.93
N ALA A 214 4.00 -6.67 -13.67
CA ALA A 214 2.81 -6.78 -12.84
C ALA A 214 1.63 -5.96 -13.41
N ALA A 215 1.89 -4.79 -14.00
CA ALA A 215 0.87 -3.99 -14.68
C ALA A 215 0.43 -4.59 -16.03
N ALA A 216 1.30 -5.37 -16.68
CA ALA A 216 1.00 -6.10 -17.90
C ALA A 216 0.30 -7.43 -17.63
N GLU A 217 0.36 -7.96 -16.41
CA GLU A 217 -0.45 -9.09 -15.99
C GLU A 217 -1.92 -8.71 -16.08
N THR A 218 -2.62 -9.40 -16.97
CA THR A 218 -4.04 -9.18 -17.22
C THR A 218 -4.83 -9.84 -16.10
N SER A 219 -5.51 -9.07 -15.27
CA SER A 219 -6.46 -9.59 -14.28
C SER A 219 -7.74 -10.04 -14.99
N GLY A 220 -7.74 -11.30 -15.42
CA GLY A 220 -8.82 -11.90 -16.21
C GLY A 220 -10.00 -12.34 -15.34
N LEU A 221 -11.19 -11.81 -15.61
CA LEU A 221 -12.44 -12.29 -15.03
C LEU A 221 -13.16 -13.22 -16.00
N LEU A 222 -13.51 -14.43 -15.56
CA LEU A 222 -14.27 -15.39 -16.35
C LEU A 222 -15.65 -14.83 -16.72
N TYR A 223 -16.02 -14.91 -17.99
CA TYR A 223 -17.38 -14.61 -18.44
C TYR A 223 -17.89 -15.67 -19.40
N TRP A 224 -19.19 -15.92 -19.38
CA TRP A 224 -19.83 -16.87 -20.29
C TRP A 224 -20.55 -16.15 -21.43
N PRO A 225 -20.08 -16.28 -22.69
CA PRO A 225 -20.83 -15.84 -23.86
C PRO A 225 -22.24 -16.43 -23.88
N ARG A 226 -23.21 -15.74 -24.49
CA ARG A 226 -24.64 -16.10 -24.39
C ARG A 226 -24.95 -17.55 -24.73
N ASN A 227 -24.33 -18.07 -25.78
CA ASN A 227 -24.48 -19.46 -26.20
C ASN A 227 -23.87 -20.43 -25.17
N GLU A 228 -22.68 -20.13 -24.66
CA GLU A 228 -21.98 -20.95 -23.67
C GLU A 228 -22.72 -20.94 -22.34
N PHE A 229 -23.16 -19.78 -21.85
CA PHE A 229 -23.98 -19.65 -20.64
C PHE A 229 -25.26 -20.52 -20.71
N ASN A 230 -25.97 -20.47 -21.84
CA ASN A 230 -27.16 -21.29 -22.02
C ASN A 230 -26.82 -22.80 -22.06
N GLY A 231 -25.71 -23.17 -22.71
CA GLY A 231 -25.24 -24.55 -22.74
C GLY A 231 -24.84 -25.06 -21.35
N LEU A 232 -24.21 -24.20 -20.56
CA LEU A 232 -23.78 -24.46 -19.20
C LEU A 232 -24.98 -24.71 -18.27
N LEU A 233 -25.97 -23.80 -18.25
CA LEU A 233 -27.18 -23.95 -17.44
C LEU A 233 -28.10 -25.08 -17.92
N LEU A 234 -28.07 -25.43 -19.20
CA LEU A 234 -28.79 -26.61 -19.69
C LEU A 234 -28.20 -27.91 -19.12
N ARG A 235 -26.88 -27.94 -18.93
CA ARG A 235 -26.14 -29.10 -18.43
C ARG A 235 -26.14 -29.19 -16.91
N TRP A 236 -25.99 -28.04 -16.24
CA TRP A 236 -25.98 -27.91 -14.79
C TRP A 236 -26.83 -26.72 -14.35
N PRO A 237 -28.15 -26.92 -14.18
CA PRO A 237 -29.06 -25.85 -13.77
C PRO A 237 -28.73 -25.20 -12.43
N GLN A 238 -28.02 -25.91 -11.54
CA GLN A 238 -27.62 -25.44 -10.21
C GLN A 238 -26.68 -24.22 -10.28
N LEU A 239 -25.92 -24.07 -11.37
CA LEU A 239 -25.05 -22.92 -11.58
C LEU A 239 -25.80 -21.59 -11.70
N ALA A 240 -27.14 -21.62 -11.86
CA ALA A 240 -27.96 -20.42 -11.84
C ALA A 240 -27.88 -19.64 -10.51
N ASP A 241 -27.57 -20.32 -9.41
CA ASP A 241 -27.44 -19.69 -8.10
C ASP A 241 -26.21 -18.77 -8.02
N GLN A 242 -25.13 -19.11 -8.72
CA GLN A 242 -23.87 -18.36 -8.75
C GLN A 242 -23.79 -17.41 -9.95
N LEU A 243 -24.16 -17.90 -11.14
CA LEU A 243 -24.02 -17.15 -12.40
C LEU A 243 -25.23 -16.28 -12.75
N GLY A 244 -26.32 -16.39 -11.99
CA GLY A 244 -27.62 -15.78 -12.30
C GLY A 244 -28.52 -16.72 -13.12
N GLY A 245 -29.84 -16.58 -12.96
CA GLY A 245 -30.83 -17.41 -13.65
C GLY A 245 -31.07 -17.01 -15.12
N THR A 246 -30.59 -15.84 -15.52
CA THR A 246 -30.65 -15.36 -16.89
C THR A 246 -29.33 -14.76 -17.35
N TRP A 247 -29.10 -14.75 -18.67
CA TRP A 247 -27.89 -14.14 -19.23
C TRP A 247 -27.80 -12.62 -18.98
N ASP A 248 -28.93 -11.95 -18.74
CA ASP A 248 -28.92 -10.54 -18.34
C ASP A 248 -28.46 -10.35 -16.90
N GLU A 249 -28.82 -11.26 -15.99
CA GLU A 249 -28.34 -11.28 -14.61
C GLU A 249 -26.84 -11.59 -14.58
N HIS A 250 -26.39 -12.60 -15.33
CA HIS A 250 -24.97 -12.94 -15.45
C HIS A 250 -24.09 -11.74 -15.83
N ARG A 251 -24.44 -11.06 -16.93
CA ARG A 251 -23.68 -9.88 -17.37
C ARG A 251 -23.74 -8.71 -16.39
N THR A 252 -24.81 -8.64 -15.61
CA THR A 252 -24.95 -7.61 -14.57
C THR A 252 -24.03 -7.91 -13.38
N GLY A 253 -23.90 -9.18 -12.99
CA GLY A 253 -22.94 -9.62 -11.98
C GLY A 253 -21.50 -9.30 -12.41
N VAL A 254 -21.11 -9.77 -13.59
CA VAL A 254 -19.77 -9.56 -14.17
C VAL A 254 -19.42 -8.07 -14.28
N GLU A 255 -20.33 -7.21 -14.75
CA GLU A 255 -20.07 -5.76 -14.82
C GLU A 255 -19.88 -5.12 -13.43
N ARG A 256 -20.65 -5.55 -12.42
CA ARG A 256 -20.52 -5.01 -11.06
C ARG A 256 -19.20 -5.40 -10.43
N GLU A 257 -18.77 -6.63 -10.63
CA GLU A 257 -17.50 -7.15 -10.15
C GLU A 257 -16.31 -6.42 -10.79
N LEU A 258 -16.32 -6.23 -12.11
CA LEU A 258 -15.30 -5.43 -12.81
C LEU A 258 -15.25 -3.98 -12.29
N VAL A 259 -16.39 -3.37 -11.97
CA VAL A 259 -16.43 -2.03 -11.36
C VAL A 259 -15.90 -2.04 -9.92
N ALA A 260 -16.17 -3.08 -9.14
CA ALA A 260 -15.64 -3.22 -7.79
C ALA A 260 -14.11 -3.35 -7.80
N LEU A 261 -13.58 -4.28 -8.60
CA LEU A 261 -12.14 -4.49 -8.78
C LEU A 261 -11.42 -3.23 -9.28
N ALA A 262 -12.04 -2.50 -10.22
CA ALA A 262 -11.49 -1.21 -10.67
C ALA A 262 -11.54 -0.13 -9.58
N GLY A 263 -12.53 -0.16 -8.70
CA GLY A 263 -12.62 0.71 -7.52
C GLY A 263 -11.56 0.41 -6.47
N GLU A 264 -11.14 -0.85 -6.38
CA GLU A 264 -10.02 -1.32 -5.55
C GLU A 264 -8.64 -1.06 -6.18
N GLY A 265 -8.60 -0.53 -7.41
CA GLY A 265 -7.37 -0.18 -8.10
C GLY A 265 -6.69 -1.35 -8.84
N VAL A 266 -7.38 -2.47 -9.04
CA VAL A 266 -6.86 -3.62 -9.81
C VAL A 266 -6.61 -3.19 -11.27
N PRO A 267 -5.35 -3.22 -11.75
CA PRO A 267 -5.02 -2.83 -13.11
C PRO A 267 -5.35 -3.95 -14.11
N GLY A 268 -5.29 -3.65 -15.41
CA GLY A 268 -5.26 -4.70 -16.44
C GLY A 268 -6.51 -5.58 -16.56
N LEU A 269 -7.67 -5.13 -16.06
CA LEU A 269 -8.90 -5.92 -16.09
C LEU A 269 -9.30 -6.33 -17.51
N ALA A 270 -9.57 -7.61 -17.68
CA ALA A 270 -10.09 -8.16 -18.93
C ALA A 270 -11.11 -9.25 -18.67
N LEU A 271 -11.92 -9.55 -19.68
CA LEU A 271 -12.85 -10.67 -19.63
C LEU A 271 -12.29 -11.86 -20.40
N VAL A 272 -12.31 -13.02 -19.75
CA VAL A 272 -11.86 -14.29 -20.31
C VAL A 272 -13.11 -15.11 -20.71
N PRO A 273 -13.34 -15.37 -22.00
CA PRO A 273 -14.51 -16.12 -22.43
C PRO A 273 -14.38 -17.61 -22.07
N GLY A 274 -15.29 -18.11 -21.23
CA GLY A 274 -15.42 -19.53 -20.93
C GLY A 274 -16.12 -20.31 -22.04
N SER A 275 -15.82 -21.61 -22.14
CA SER A 275 -16.54 -22.56 -23.01
C SER A 275 -17.19 -23.67 -22.20
N ALA A 276 -18.50 -23.89 -22.40
CA ALA A 276 -19.24 -24.89 -21.64
C ALA A 276 -18.73 -26.32 -21.91
N GLU A 277 -18.21 -26.57 -23.12
CA GLU A 277 -17.59 -27.83 -23.48
C GLU A 277 -16.23 -28.02 -22.79
N ALA A 278 -15.38 -26.99 -22.80
CA ALA A 278 -14.07 -27.05 -22.14
C ALA A 278 -14.21 -27.20 -20.62
N TYR A 279 -15.14 -26.48 -19.99
CA TYR A 279 -15.44 -26.65 -18.57
C TYR A 279 -15.95 -28.06 -18.26
N ALA A 280 -16.77 -28.65 -19.13
CA ALA A 280 -17.16 -30.05 -18.96
C ALA A 280 -16.02 -31.04 -19.10
N GLY A 281 -15.06 -30.77 -19.97
CA GLY A 281 -13.81 -31.52 -20.03
C GLY A 281 -13.04 -31.41 -18.72
N PHE A 282 -12.89 -30.19 -18.19
CA PHE A 282 -12.19 -29.89 -16.94
C PHE A 282 -12.81 -30.61 -15.73
N VAL A 283 -14.13 -30.47 -15.56
CA VAL A 283 -14.90 -31.13 -14.49
C VAL A 283 -14.74 -32.66 -14.56
N THR A 284 -14.84 -33.23 -15.76
CA THR A 284 -14.74 -34.70 -15.95
C THR A 284 -13.31 -35.19 -15.69
N ALA A 285 -12.30 -34.45 -16.12
CA ALA A 285 -10.90 -34.83 -15.94
C ALA A 285 -10.46 -34.79 -14.47
N GLY A 286 -11.02 -33.85 -13.70
CA GLY A 286 -10.71 -33.68 -12.27
C GLY A 286 -11.63 -34.43 -11.30
N ASP A 287 -12.69 -35.09 -11.78
CA ASP A 287 -13.77 -35.64 -10.94
C ASP A 287 -14.31 -34.61 -9.93
N ARG A 288 -14.54 -33.39 -10.43
CA ARG A 288 -14.94 -32.22 -9.63
C ARG A 288 -16.46 -32.03 -9.63
N ASP A 289 -16.98 -31.29 -8.65
CA ASP A 289 -18.37 -30.87 -8.67
C ASP A 289 -18.51 -29.61 -9.58
N PRO A 290 -19.29 -29.67 -10.67
CA PRO A 290 -19.49 -28.54 -11.58
C PRO A 290 -20.27 -27.36 -10.97
N ALA A 291 -20.85 -27.50 -9.78
CA ALA A 291 -21.52 -26.42 -9.07
C ALA A 291 -20.71 -25.89 -7.89
N ASP A 292 -19.48 -26.37 -7.70
CA ASP A 292 -18.58 -25.88 -6.65
C ASP A 292 -17.86 -24.60 -7.11
N GLU A 293 -17.76 -23.63 -6.21
CA GLU A 293 -17.18 -22.31 -6.48
C GLU A 293 -15.69 -22.45 -6.83
N ASP A 294 -14.95 -23.24 -6.04
CA ASP A 294 -13.54 -23.57 -6.27
C ASP A 294 -13.29 -24.22 -7.65
N THR A 295 -14.30 -24.88 -8.23
CA THR A 295 -14.16 -25.50 -9.55
C THR A 295 -14.27 -24.49 -10.69
N LEU A 296 -15.05 -23.41 -10.51
CA LEU A 296 -15.11 -22.31 -11.48
C LEU A 296 -13.84 -21.46 -11.42
N ASP A 297 -13.34 -21.18 -10.22
CA ASP A 297 -12.13 -20.39 -10.00
C ASP A 297 -10.91 -21.10 -10.59
N ASP A 298 -10.71 -22.38 -10.26
CA ASP A 298 -9.61 -23.17 -10.83
C ASP A 298 -9.70 -23.29 -12.37
N TYR A 299 -10.91 -23.29 -12.93
CA TYR A 299 -11.10 -23.28 -14.38
C TYR A 299 -10.74 -21.92 -14.99
N ALA A 300 -11.10 -20.82 -14.32
CA ALA A 300 -10.75 -19.47 -14.74
C ALA A 300 -9.23 -19.27 -14.75
N ASP A 301 -8.54 -19.72 -13.69
CA ASP A 301 -7.08 -19.68 -13.58
C ASP A 301 -6.40 -20.44 -14.72
N GLY A 302 -6.92 -21.64 -15.06
CA GLY A 302 -6.41 -22.43 -16.18
C GLY A 302 -6.59 -21.78 -17.56
N LEU A 303 -7.46 -20.77 -17.69
CA LEU A 303 -7.67 -20.01 -18.93
C LEU A 303 -6.77 -18.77 -19.05
N ALA A 304 -6.21 -18.27 -17.95
CA ALA A 304 -5.38 -17.06 -17.94
C ALA A 304 -4.17 -17.17 -18.89
N ASP A 305 -3.63 -18.38 -19.07
CA ASP A 305 -2.50 -18.68 -19.97
C ASP A 305 -2.89 -18.79 -21.46
N GLN A 306 -4.18 -18.84 -21.81
CA GLN A 306 -4.67 -19.24 -23.15
C GLN A 306 -5.64 -18.24 -23.81
N ALA A 307 -5.94 -17.10 -23.19
CA ALA A 307 -7.14 -16.34 -23.51
C ALA A 307 -7.00 -15.30 -24.66
N ASP A 308 -7.97 -15.34 -25.59
CA ASP A 308 -8.44 -14.17 -26.37
C ASP A 308 -9.19 -13.20 -25.42
N ALA A 309 -8.49 -12.67 -24.42
CA ALA A 309 -9.06 -11.81 -23.40
C ALA A 309 -9.57 -10.48 -24.00
N VAL A 310 -10.74 -10.03 -23.54
CA VAL A 310 -11.33 -8.76 -23.97
C VAL A 310 -11.05 -7.69 -22.92
N SER A 311 -10.21 -6.71 -23.22
CA SER A 311 -9.88 -5.62 -22.30
C SER A 311 -11.13 -4.87 -21.81
N TRP A 312 -11.12 -4.49 -20.53
CA TRP A 312 -12.18 -3.72 -19.89
C TRP A 312 -11.60 -2.51 -19.13
N PRO A 313 -12.26 -1.35 -19.11
CA PRO A 313 -13.52 -1.05 -19.79
C PRO A 313 -13.32 -0.79 -21.28
N PRO A 314 -14.21 -1.29 -22.16
CA PRO A 314 -14.24 -0.84 -23.53
C PRO A 314 -14.45 0.68 -23.62
N GLY A 315 -14.01 1.30 -24.70
CA GLY A 315 -14.35 2.69 -24.98
C GLY A 315 -15.87 2.89 -24.98
N ARG A 316 -16.38 4.00 -24.43
CA ARG A 316 -17.84 4.25 -24.25
C ARG A 316 -18.68 4.05 -25.53
N ASN A 317 -18.09 4.25 -26.72
CA ASN A 317 -18.76 4.09 -28.02
C ASN A 317 -18.38 2.81 -28.77
N GLU A 318 -17.48 2.00 -28.23
CA GLU A 318 -17.02 0.74 -28.80
C GLU A 318 -18.08 -0.36 -28.61
N PRO A 319 -17.99 -1.47 -29.37
CA PRO A 319 -18.80 -2.65 -29.14
C PRO A 319 -18.68 -3.11 -27.68
N CYS A 320 -19.82 -3.47 -27.09
CA CYS A 320 -19.85 -3.95 -25.72
C CYS A 320 -19.16 -5.32 -25.60
N TRP A 321 -18.39 -5.50 -24.53
CA TRP A 321 -17.65 -6.73 -24.23
C TRP A 321 -18.50 -8.00 -24.24
N CYS A 322 -19.79 -7.90 -23.96
CA CYS A 322 -20.72 -9.05 -23.93
C CYS A 322 -21.05 -9.66 -25.31
N GLY A 323 -20.46 -9.16 -26.40
CA GLY A 323 -20.72 -9.67 -27.75
C GLY A 323 -22.06 -9.22 -28.35
N SER A 324 -22.80 -8.31 -27.72
CA SER A 324 -24.10 -7.83 -28.25
C SER A 324 -24.00 -6.97 -29.52
N GLY A 325 -22.79 -6.51 -29.88
CA GLY A 325 -22.56 -5.55 -30.97
C GLY A 325 -23.08 -4.13 -30.71
N SER A 326 -23.79 -3.89 -29.61
CA SER A 326 -24.27 -2.57 -29.19
C SER A 326 -23.15 -1.75 -28.56
N LYS A 327 -23.26 -0.42 -28.58
CA LYS A 327 -22.30 0.47 -27.91
C LYS A 327 -22.27 0.21 -26.40
N TYR A 328 -21.08 0.11 -25.80
CA TYR A 328 -20.91 -0.18 -24.36
C TYR A 328 -21.75 0.74 -23.46
N LYS A 329 -21.76 2.06 -23.72
CA LYS A 329 -22.58 3.03 -22.95
C LYS A 329 -24.10 2.77 -22.95
N LYS A 330 -24.60 1.95 -23.87
CA LYS A 330 -26.02 1.60 -24.00
C LYS A 330 -26.31 0.13 -23.65
N CYS A 331 -25.30 -0.63 -23.23
CA CYS A 331 -25.42 -2.06 -22.99
C CYS A 331 -25.01 -2.43 -21.55
N CYS A 332 -23.75 -2.83 -21.31
CA CYS A 332 -23.34 -3.25 -19.96
C CYS A 332 -23.00 -2.08 -19.03
N LEU A 333 -22.48 -0.95 -19.52
CA LEU A 333 -22.08 0.19 -18.67
C LEU A 333 -23.19 0.68 -17.69
N PRO A 334 -24.48 0.73 -18.03
CA PRO A 334 -25.53 1.14 -17.09
C PRO A 334 -25.90 0.09 -16.05
N ARG A 335 -25.40 -1.16 -16.14
CA ARG A 335 -25.80 -2.30 -15.28
C ARG A 335 -25.07 -2.35 -13.93
N SER A 336 -23.94 -1.65 -13.82
CA SER A 336 -23.19 -1.46 -12.57
C SER A 336 -23.69 -0.31 -11.69
N ARG A 337 -24.77 0.37 -12.11
CA ARG A 337 -25.41 1.44 -11.36
C ARG A 337 -26.60 0.96 -10.55
#